data_AF-A0A254QJB5-F1
#
_entry.id   AF-A0A254QJB5-F1
#
_cell.length_a   1.000
_cell.length_b   1.000
_cell.length_c   1.000
_cell.angle_alpha   90.00
_cell.angle_beta   90.00
_cell.angle_gamma   90.00
#
_symmetry.space_group_name_H-M   'P 1'
#
loop_
_entity.id
_entity.type
_entity.pdbx_description
1 polymer ?
#
loop_
_entity_poly.entity_id
_entity_poly.type
_entity_poly.pdbx_seq_one_letter_code
_entity_poly.pdbx_strand_id
1 'polypeptide(L)'
;MATNLSKLKSGKGAPPPAEESEDVIEANPRADEKEPMQALQVRVPKSVFAEFSEQAGREFGFTHGAKKQLFLRMWKAYKAQNM
;
A
#
# COMPACT_ATOMS: atom_id res chain seq x y z
N MET A 1 -34.90 -32.96 20.94
CA MET A 1 -33.82 -33.01 19.93
C MET A 1 -32.49 -32.91 20.67
N ALA A 2 -31.82 -34.03 20.94
CA ALA A 2 -30.54 -34.03 21.67
C ALA A 2 -29.37 -33.86 20.69
N THR A 3 -28.52 -32.87 20.94
CA THR A 3 -27.37 -32.55 20.08
C THR A 3 -26.30 -33.64 20.23
N ASN A 4 -26.04 -34.39 19.15
CA ASN A 4 -25.03 -35.45 19.13
C ASN A 4 -23.61 -34.85 19.19
N LEU A 5 -23.02 -34.86 20.38
CA LEU A 5 -21.65 -34.39 20.67
C LEU A 5 -20.54 -35.22 20.00
N SER A 6 -20.87 -36.41 19.51
CA SER A 6 -19.95 -37.31 18.79
C SER A 6 -19.45 -36.79 17.43
N LYS A 7 -20.07 -35.71 16.90
CA LYS A 7 -19.63 -35.05 15.67
C LYS A 7 -18.65 -33.89 15.90
N LEU A 8 -18.34 -33.56 17.16
CA LEU A 8 -17.37 -32.52 17.45
C LEU A 8 -15.96 -33.07 17.19
N LYS A 9 -15.22 -32.44 16.27
CA LYS A 9 -13.87 -32.87 15.89
C LYS A 9 -12.92 -32.60 17.07
N SER A 10 -12.67 -33.60 17.90
CA SER A 10 -11.85 -33.56 19.12
C SER A 10 -10.35 -33.29 18.90
N GLY A 11 -9.94 -32.99 17.67
CA GLY A 11 -8.55 -32.98 17.21
C GLY A 11 -8.17 -31.74 16.42
N LYS A 12 -8.71 -30.57 16.77
CA LYS A 12 -7.95 -29.34 16.58
C LYS A 12 -7.20 -29.16 17.89
N GLY A 13 -5.88 -29.35 17.87
CA GLY A 13 -5.04 -29.32 19.06
C GLY A 13 -5.35 -28.13 19.94
N ALA A 14 -5.11 -28.29 21.25
CA ALA A 14 -5.26 -27.19 22.19
C ALA A 14 -4.56 -25.94 21.61
N PRO A 15 -5.22 -24.76 21.64
CA PRO A 15 -4.57 -23.55 21.18
C PRO A 15 -3.25 -23.39 21.96
N PRO A 16 -2.20 -22.87 21.31
CA PRO A 16 -0.94 -22.61 21.99
C PRO A 16 -1.19 -21.79 23.25
N PRO A 17 -0.40 -22.00 24.33
CA PRO A 17 -0.47 -21.19 25.54
C PRO A 17 -0.44 -19.70 25.19
N ALA A 18 -1.18 -18.88 25.94
CA ALA A 18 -1.23 -17.44 25.71
C ALA A 18 0.16 -16.76 25.73
N GLU A 19 1.10 -17.33 26.50
CA GLU A 19 2.50 -16.90 26.60
C GLU A 19 3.33 -17.22 25.33
N GLU A 20 2.90 -18.18 24.50
CA GLU A 20 3.57 -18.60 23.27
C GLU A 20 2.93 -18.00 22.01
N SER A 21 1.72 -17.46 22.12
CA SER A 21 1.03 -16.77 21.02
C SER A 21 1.47 -15.31 20.95
N GLU A 22 2.02 -14.89 19.81
CA GLU A 22 2.35 -13.49 19.55
C GLU A 22 1.11 -12.61 19.72
N ASP A 23 1.26 -11.51 20.47
CA ASP A 23 0.22 -10.50 20.61
C ASP A 23 0.06 -9.78 19.26
N VAL A 24 -1.01 -10.13 18.53
CA VAL A 24 -1.31 -9.59 17.19
C VAL A 24 -1.63 -8.09 17.22
N ILE A 25 -1.92 -7.53 18.40
CA ILE A 25 -2.15 -6.09 18.61
C ILE A 25 -0.80 -5.36 18.71
N GLU A 26 0.17 -5.91 19.46
CA GLU A 26 1.52 -5.35 19.55
C GLU A 26 2.37 -5.62 18.30
N ALA A 27 2.28 -6.83 17.75
CA ALA A 27 3.02 -7.25 16.56
C ALA A 27 2.45 -6.67 15.25
N ASN A 28 1.39 -5.85 15.33
CA ASN A 28 0.59 -5.35 14.22
C ASN A 28 1.40 -5.22 12.91
N PRO A 29 1.31 -6.20 12.00
CA PRO A 29 2.13 -6.24 10.79
C PRO A 29 1.63 -5.26 9.73
N ARG A 30 0.51 -4.58 9.98
CA ARG A 30 0.07 -3.46 9.15
C ARG A 30 0.92 -2.28 9.56
N ALA A 31 1.86 -1.93 8.71
CA ALA A 31 2.58 -0.67 8.78
C ALA A 31 1.57 0.49 8.68
N ASP A 32 0.97 0.84 9.82
CA ASP A 32 0.08 1.98 10.02
C ASP A 32 0.84 3.32 9.87
N GLU A 33 2.14 3.26 9.57
CA GLU A 33 3.04 4.39 9.33
C GLU A 33 3.02 4.92 7.88
N LYS A 34 2.02 4.57 7.05
CA LYS A 34 1.91 5.26 5.76
C LYS A 34 1.47 6.69 6.01
N GLU A 35 2.44 7.60 5.90
CA GLU A 35 2.19 9.05 6.00
C GLU A 35 0.95 9.45 5.18
N PRO A 36 0.05 10.26 5.76
CA PRO A 36 -1.16 10.68 5.07
C PRO A 36 -0.78 11.44 3.79
N MET A 37 -1.30 10.97 2.66
CA MET A 37 -1.04 11.61 1.37
C MET A 37 -1.98 12.78 1.16
N GLN A 38 -1.41 13.97 0.91
CA GLN A 38 -2.19 15.16 0.53
C GLN A 38 -2.17 15.36 -0.99
N ALA A 39 -3.31 15.78 -1.55
CA ALA A 39 -3.43 16.03 -2.98
C ALA A 39 -2.76 17.34 -3.39
N LEU A 40 -1.72 17.26 -4.22
CA LEU A 40 -1.08 18.41 -4.86
C LEU A 40 -1.91 18.85 -6.08
N GLN A 41 -2.81 19.81 -5.91
CA GLN A 41 -3.65 20.33 -6.99
C GLN A 41 -2.92 21.45 -7.75
N VAL A 42 -2.56 21.21 -9.01
CA VAL A 42 -1.88 22.21 -9.86
C VAL A 42 -2.59 22.29 -11.20
N ARG A 43 -2.71 23.51 -11.74
CA ARG A 43 -3.21 23.76 -13.09
C ARG A 43 -2.03 24.01 -14.02
N VAL A 44 -1.98 23.27 -15.12
CA VAL A 44 -0.97 23.41 -16.17
C VAL A 44 -1.63 23.53 -17.54
N PRO A 45 -0.97 24.13 -18.53
CA PRO A 45 -1.46 24.13 -19.90
C PRO A 45 -1.72 22.71 -20.42
N LYS A 46 -2.70 22.59 -21.33
CA LYS A 46 -3.09 21.29 -21.90
C LYS A 46 -1.95 20.59 -22.64
N SER A 47 -1.10 21.36 -23.33
CA SER A 47 0.07 20.84 -24.04
C SER A 47 1.03 20.15 -23.08
N VAL A 48 1.43 20.86 -22.03
CA VAL A 48 2.33 20.35 -20.99
C VAL A 48 1.75 19.11 -20.32
N PHE A 49 0.43 19.10 -20.05
CA PHE A 49 -0.22 17.93 -19.48
C PHE A 49 -0.20 16.71 -20.41
N ALA A 50 -0.40 16.91 -21.71
CA ALA A 50 -0.38 15.85 -22.71
C ALA A 50 1.01 15.21 -22.81
N GLU A 51 2.05 16.04 -22.96
CA GLU A 51 3.45 15.61 -23.00
C GLU A 51 3.84 14.85 -21.73
N PHE A 52 3.51 15.40 -20.56
CA PHE A 52 3.78 14.74 -19.29
C PHE A 52 3.05 13.40 -19.15
N SER A 53 1.81 13.32 -19.62
CA SER A 53 1.02 12.09 -19.57
C SER A 53 1.56 11.02 -20.52
N GLU A 54 2.01 11.42 -21.70
CA GLU A 54 2.62 10.52 -22.68
C GLU A 54 3.95 9.97 -22.15
N GLN A 55 4.79 10.83 -21.59
CA GLN A 55 6.07 10.40 -21.02
C GLN A 55 5.86 9.47 -19.81
N ALA A 56 4.89 9.77 -18.94
CA ALA A 56 4.55 8.88 -17.84
C ALA A 56 4.06 7.50 -18.35
N GLY A 57 3.24 7.50 -19.40
CA GLY A 57 2.75 6.27 -20.02
C GLY A 57 3.84 5.43 -20.68
N ARG A 58 4.84 6.07 -21.32
CA ARG A 58 5.99 5.40 -21.93
C ARG A 58 6.94 4.80 -20.89
N GLU A 59 7.20 5.50 -19.77
CA GLU A 59 8.18 5.06 -18.77
C GLU A 59 7.61 4.08 -17.73
N PHE A 60 6.39 4.32 -17.24
CA PHE A 60 5.79 3.55 -16.14
C PHE A 60 4.58 2.72 -16.59
N GLY A 61 4.31 2.69 -17.90
CA GLY A 61 3.12 2.08 -18.48
C GLY A 61 1.89 2.96 -18.35
N PHE A 62 0.89 2.73 -19.20
CA PHE A 62 -0.41 3.42 -19.18
C PHE A 62 -1.31 2.91 -18.03
N THR A 63 -0.77 2.91 -16.80
CA THR A 63 -1.42 2.39 -15.60
C THR A 63 -1.81 3.51 -14.63
N HIS A 64 -2.74 3.19 -13.74
CA HIS A 64 -3.15 4.11 -12.68
C HIS A 64 -1.96 4.40 -11.75
N GLY A 65 -1.50 5.65 -11.72
CA GLY A 65 -0.38 6.09 -10.88
C GLY A 65 0.92 6.40 -11.63
N ALA A 66 1.02 6.14 -12.93
CA ALA A 66 2.22 6.45 -13.73
C ALA A 66 2.63 7.94 -13.62
N LYS A 67 1.66 8.85 -13.67
CA LYS A 67 1.88 10.30 -13.51
C LYS A 67 2.47 10.66 -12.14
N LYS A 68 2.00 9.99 -11.08
CA LYS A 68 2.53 10.17 -9.71
C LYS A 68 3.97 9.67 -9.63
N GLN A 69 4.27 8.52 -10.23
CA GLN A 69 5.62 7.95 -10.24
C GLN A 69 6.59 8.84 -11.01
N LEU A 70 6.20 9.35 -12.18
CA LEU A 70 6.99 10.30 -12.96
C LEU A 70 7.25 11.59 -12.15
N PHE A 71 6.23 12.16 -11.51
CA PHE A 71 6.39 13.34 -10.67
C PHE A 71 7.39 13.11 -9.53
N LEU A 72 7.26 12.00 -8.79
CA LEU A 72 8.18 11.68 -7.69
C LEU A 72 9.62 11.46 -8.17
N ARG A 73 9.80 10.87 -9.35
CA ARG A 73 11.11 10.72 -9.99
C ARG A 73 11.72 12.07 -10.33
N MET A 74 10.96 12.95 -10.99
CA MET A 74 11.40 14.31 -11.33
C MET A 74 11.75 15.11 -10.07
N TRP A 75 10.93 15.00 -9.02
CA TRP A 75 11.18 15.68 -7.74
C TRP A 75 12.46 15.23 -7.07
N LYS A 76 12.75 13.91 -7.07
CA LYS A 76 14.01 13.36 -6.55
C LYS A 76 15.20 13.89 -7.34
N ALA A 77 15.12 13.89 -8.67
CA ALA A 77 16.19 14.42 -9.54
C ALA A 77 16.41 15.92 -9.35
N TYR A 78 15.34 16.70 -9.23
CA TYR A 78 15.40 18.13 -8.94
C TYR A 78 16.06 18.44 -7.60
N LYS A 79 15.72 17.68 -6.54
CA LYS A 79 16.37 17.82 -5.23
C LYS A 79 17.84 17.44 -5.28
N ALA A 80 18.21 16.41 -6.03
CA ALA A 80 19.61 15.99 -6.18
C ALA A 80 20.47 17.00 -6.96
N GLN A 81 19.88 17.82 -7.83
CA GLN A 81 20.61 18.88 -8.57
C GLN A 81 20.77 20.19 -7.79
N ASN A 82 19.85 20.49 -6.86
CA ASN A 82 19.84 21.73 -6.10
C ASN A 82 20.38 21.58 -4.66
N MET A 83 21.03 20.45 -4.38
CA MET A 83 21.64 20.11 -3.11
C MET A 83 23.13 19.87 -3.35
#